data_AF-A0A7J3X0C7-F1
#
_entry.id   AF-A0A7J3X0C7-F1
#
_cell.length_a   1.000
_cell.length_b   1.000
_cell.length_c   1.000
_cell.angle_alpha   90.00
_cell.angle_beta   90.00
_cell.angle_gamma   90.00
#
_symmetry.space_group_name_H-M   'P 1'
#
loop_
_entity.id
_entity.type
_entity.pdbx_description
1 polymer ?
#
loop_
_entity_poly.entity_id
_entity_poly.type
_entity_poly.pdbx_seq_one_letter_code
_entity_poly.pdbx_strand_id
1 'polypeptide(L)' 'MLLCLAGAYLGRKLGIFQREFLTPKEIADYTGIDEKQTRARLSELRKEGLVIRKEDGLYGFTPASMKELIE' A
#
# COMPACT_ATOMS: atom_id res chain seq x y z
N MET A 1 1.75 5.38 -4.99
CA MET A 1 1.11 4.27 -4.24
C MET A 1 1.97 3.72 -3.12
N LEU A 2 3.25 3.38 -3.34
CA LEU A 2 4.12 2.89 -2.26
C LEU A 2 4.21 3.87 -1.08
N LEU A 3 4.35 5.17 -1.34
CA LEU A 3 4.32 6.21 -0.29
C LEU A 3 3.00 6.26 0.50
N CYS A 4 1.85 5.99 -0.15
CA CYS A 4 0.55 5.93 0.51
C CYS A 4 0.49 4.75 1.49
N LEU A 5 0.91 3.57 1.04
CA LEU A 5 0.97 2.37 1.88
C LEU A 5 2.03 2.50 2.99
N ALA A 6 3.19 3.09 2.70
CA ALA A 6 4.21 3.39 3.69
C ALA A 6 3.71 4.36 4.75
N GLY A 7 2.95 5.39 4.34
CA GLY A 7 2.30 6.32 5.26
C GLY A 7 1.29 5.63 6.17
N ALA A 8 0.47 4.72 5.64
CA ALA A 8 -0.46 3.92 6.45
C ALA A 8 0.27 3.02 7.46
N TYR A 9 1.36 2.38 7.02
CA TYR A 9 2.22 1.55 7.87
C TYR A 9 2.88 2.33 9.01
N LEU A 10 3.50 3.47 8.69
CA LEU A 10 4.14 4.33 9.69
C LEU A 10 3.10 4.96 10.62
N GLY A 11 1.98 5.43 10.09
CA GLY A 11 0.90 5.99 10.91
C GLY A 11 0.32 4.99 11.90
N ARG A 12 0.21 3.71 11.52
CA ARG A 12 -0.15 2.64 12.47
C ARG A 12 0.92 2.44 13.54
N LYS A 13 2.19 2.36 13.16
CA LYS A 13 3.32 2.22 14.09
C LYS A 13 3.44 3.37 15.09
N LEU A 14 3.11 4.59 14.65
CA LEU A 14 3.11 5.79 15.49
C LEU A 14 1.83 5.94 16.34
N GLY A 15 0.89 4.99 16.25
CA GLY A 15 -0.38 5.05 16.99
C GLY A 15 -1.38 6.09 16.46
N ILE A 16 -1.09 6.70 15.31
CA ILE A 16 -1.96 7.71 14.66
C ILE A 16 -3.14 7.03 13.96
N PHE A 17 -2.89 5.88 13.32
CA PHE A 17 -3.92 5.12 12.60
C PHE A 17 -4.27 3.81 13.30
N GLN A 18 -5.55 3.44 13.16
CA GLN A 18 -6.11 2.18 13.67
C GLN A 18 -5.72 0.97 12.78
N ARG A 19 -5.40 1.20 11.51
CA ARG A 19 -5.05 0.17 10.52
C ARG A 19 -3.90 0.60 9.62
N GLU A 20 -3.13 -0.38 9.15
CA GLU A 20 -2.03 -0.21 8.19
C GLU A 20 -2.35 -0.75 6.79
N PHE A 21 -3.47 -1.47 6.65
CA PHE A 21 -3.91 -2.06 5.39
C PHE A 21 -5.05 -1.25 4.78
N LEU A 22 -5.01 -1.06 3.46
CA LEU A 22 -5.97 -0.25 2.71
C LEU A 22 -6.59 -1.05 1.58
N THR A 23 -7.85 -0.76 1.25
CA THR A 23 -8.50 -1.31 0.05
C THR A 23 -7.94 -0.65 -1.22
N PRO A 24 -8.07 -1.29 -2.41
CA PRO A 24 -7.71 -0.65 -3.68
C PRO A 24 -8.46 0.67 -3.92
N LYS A 25 -9.70 0.76 -3.45
CA LYS A 25 -10.51 1.98 -3.54
C LYS A 25 -9.92 3.12 -2.71
N GLU A 26 -9.59 2.88 -1.44
CA GLU A 26 -8.94 3.89 -0.60
C GLU A 26 -7.61 4.36 -1.19
N ILE A 27 -6.81 3.42 -1.73
CA ILE A 27 -5.53 3.77 -2.36
C ILE A 27 -5.75 4.64 -3.60
N ALA A 28 -6.76 4.33 -4.42
CA ALA A 28 -7.16 5.13 -5.57
C ALA A 28 -7.57 6.55 -5.11
N ASP A 29 -8.45 6.65 -4.12
CA ASP A 29 -8.92 7.91 -3.55
C ASP A 29 -7.77 8.78 -3.01
N TYR A 30 -6.82 8.18 -2.27
CA TYR A 30 -5.68 8.90 -1.70
C TYR A 30 -4.60 9.30 -2.72
N THR A 31 -4.52 8.59 -3.85
CA THR A 31 -3.48 8.85 -4.86
C THR A 31 -4.00 9.61 -6.08
N GLY A 32 -5.32 9.74 -6.22
CA GLY A 32 -5.97 10.34 -7.38
C GLY A 32 -5.87 9.49 -8.65
N ILE A 33 -5.47 8.23 -8.52
CA ILE A 33 -5.36 7.28 -9.64
C ILE A 33 -6.68 6.52 -9.78
N ASP A 34 -7.13 6.28 -11.00
CA ASP A 34 -8.29 5.43 -11.27
C ASP A 34 -8.18 4.05 -10.58
N GLU A 35 -9.30 3.52 -10.08
CA GLU A 35 -9.30 2.29 -9.29
C GLU A 35 -8.85 1.07 -10.10
N LYS A 36 -9.19 1.00 -11.40
CA LYS A 36 -8.76 -0.12 -12.27
C LYS A 36 -7.25 -0.08 -12.48
N GLN A 37 -6.69 1.10 -12.71
CA GLN A 37 -5.24 1.29 -12.84
C GLN A 37 -4.51 0.99 -11.52
N THR A 38 -5.08 1.44 -10.40
CA THR A 38 -4.58 1.15 -9.05
C THR A 38 -4.51 -0.35 -8.81
N ARG A 39 -5.56 -1.10 -9.12
CA ARG A 39 -5.58 -2.57 -8.99
C ARG A 39 -4.53 -3.25 -9.86
N ALA A 40 -4.34 -2.80 -11.09
CA ALA A 40 -3.32 -3.34 -11.99
C ALA A 40 -1.91 -3.12 -11.39
N ARG A 41 -1.58 -1.89 -10.99
CA ARG A 41 -0.27 -1.59 -10.38
C ARG A 41 -0.05 -2.30 -9.05
N LEU A 42 -1.07 -2.41 -8.20
CA LEU A 42 -0.99 -3.17 -6.95
C LEU A 42 -0.71 -4.67 -7.20
N SER A 43 -1.21 -5.22 -8.31
CA SER A 43 -0.89 -6.60 -8.69
C SER A 43 0.57 -6.77 -9.10
N GLU A 44 1.19 -5.78 -9.74
CA GLU A 44 2.60 -5.83 -10.14
C GLU A 44 3.53 -5.64 -8.94
N LEU A 45 3.27 -4.62 -8.12
CA LEU A 45 4.02 -4.40 -6.88
C LEU A 45 3.96 -5.62 -5.96
N ARG A 46 2.83 -6.35 -5.94
CA ARG A 46 2.74 -7.60 -5.18
C ARG A 46 3.66 -8.69 -5.74
N LYS A 47 3.75 -8.82 -7.07
CA LYS A 47 4.64 -9.79 -7.73
C LYS A 47 6.11 -9.45 -7.47
N GLU A 48 6.43 -8.17 -7.35
CA GLU A 48 7.75 -7.64 -7.00
C GLU A 48 8.06 -7.77 -5.49
N GLY A 49 7.10 -8.22 -4.67
CA GLY A 49 7.27 -8.34 -3.23
C GLY A 49 7.24 -7.00 -2.48
N LEU A 50 6.84 -5.92 -3.15
CA LEU A 50 6.81 -4.56 -2.58
C LEU A 50 5.55 -4.26 -1.76
N VAL A 51 4.51 -5.07 -1.92
CA VAL A 51 3.29 -4.99 -1.12
C VAL A 51 2.78 -6.38 -0.82
N ILE A 52 2.09 -6.53 0.31
CA ILE A 52 1.36 -7.74 0.65
C ILE A 52 -0.13 -7.53 0.46
N ARG A 53 -0.84 -8.61 0.11
CA ARG A 53 -2.31 -8.63 0.01
C ARG A 53 -2.85 -9.65 1.01
N LYS A 54 -3.79 -9.22 1.87
CA LYS A 54 -4.55 -10.10 2.77
C LYS A 54 -5.68 -10.81 2.03
N GLU A 55 -6.22 -11.86 2.64
CA GLU A 55 -7.29 -12.68 2.06
C GLU A 55 -8.57 -11.87 1.72
N ASP A 56 -8.83 -10.81 2.49
CA ASP A 56 -9.93 -9.86 2.27
C ASP A 56 -9.69 -8.85 1.14
N GLY A 57 -8.54 -8.91 0.47
CA GLY A 57 -8.20 -8.01 -0.63
C GLY A 57 -7.60 -6.68 -0.21
N LEU A 58 -7.28 -6.49 1.08
CA LEU A 58 -6.55 -5.33 1.55
C LEU A 58 -5.06 -5.44 1.20
N TYR A 59 -4.44 -4.29 0.93
CA TYR A 59 -3.02 -4.18 0.61
C TYR A 59 -2.27 -3.47 1.74
N GLY A 60 -1.05 -3.92 2.01
CA GLY A 60 -0.16 -3.37 3.04
C GLY A 60 1.27 -3.24 2.54
N PHE A 61 2.00 -2.33 3.17
CA PHE A 61 3.42 -2.10 2.91
C PHE A 61 4.28 -3.17 3.59
N THR A 62 5.41 -3.55 2.98
CA THR A 62 6.39 -4.42 3.65
C THR A 62 7.67 -3.66 4.00
N PRO A 63 8.34 -3.96 5.13
CA PRO A 63 9.60 -3.31 5.47
C PRO A 63 10.69 -3.50 4.42
N ALA A 64 10.69 -4.63 3.70
CA ALA A 64 11.63 -4.89 2.61
C ALA A 64 11.52 -3.85 1.48
N SER A 65 10.32 -3.28 1.30
CA SER A 65 10.01 -2.24 0.32
C SER A 65 10.53 -0.86 0.71
N MET A 66 11.03 -0.67 1.94
CA MET A 66 11.67 0.61 2.30
C MET A 66 12.96 0.85 1.51
N LYS A 67 13.63 -0.21 1.02
CA LYS A 67 14.83 -0.08 0.20
C LYS A 67 14.54 0.72 -1.08
N GLU A 68 13.44 0.39 -1.76
CA GLU A 68 12.96 1.07 -2.98
C GLU A 68 12.44 2.50 -2.75
N LEU A 69 12.27 2.94 -1.50
CA LEU A 69 11.87 4.31 -1.20
C LEU A 69 13.07 5.22 -0.87
N ILE A 70 14.24 4.63 -0.60
CA ILE A 70 15.43 5.34 -0.11
C ILE A 70 16.54 5.34 -1.17
N GLU A 71 16.55 4.37 -2.09
CA GLU A 71 17.35 4.39 -3.33
C GLU A 71 16.72 5.29 -4.40
#